data_AF-A0A1B6KVP9-F1
#
_entry.id   AF-A0A1B6KVP9-F1
#
_cell.length_a   1.000
_cell.length_b   1.000
_cell.length_c   1.000
_cell.angle_alpha   90.00
_cell.angle_beta   90.00
_cell.angle_gamma   90.00
#
_symmetry.space_group_name_H-M   'P 1'
#
loop_
_entity.id
_entity.type
_entity.pdbx_description
1 polymer ?
#
loop_
_entity_poly.entity_id
_entity_poly.type
_entity_poly.pdbx_seq_one_letter_code
_entity_poly.pdbx_strand_id
1 'polypeptide(L)'
;TVIMRLMAMSTGMRSATMSRWHRRVRSKPLPNRLLIYNCTSGGSNPILWRDIERLGHQYLVVHPFSGVLWYPGGSFKSSWLLNKMCIYAFHLTPAIVVDAVSLLTGQKPIMLKIQDKVQKAVTCLQFFTTHEWRFMSDNMAQLLTEMHPDDRNEFNFDISALNWESYFESYVLGTRKYVLKDDLKSMDTAKKHLKRMYWVHRFSQLLLVALGWHVIRTGRLTTLSYNILGHILNYIPLSSLPQSK
;
A
#
# COMPACT_ATOMS: atom_id res chain seq x y z
N THR A 1 15.12 1.63 3.55
CA THR A 1 14.08 0.75 4.10
C THR A 1 13.20 1.60 4.99
N VAL A 2 12.17 2.23 4.43
CA VAL A 2 11.39 3.24 5.16
C VAL A 2 10.55 2.55 6.23
N ILE A 3 10.68 3.00 7.49
CA ILE A 3 9.81 2.58 8.60
C ILE A 3 8.48 3.30 8.43
N MET A 4 7.40 2.53 8.27
CA MET A 4 6.08 3.12 8.30
C MET A 4 5.63 3.33 9.74
N ARG A 5 5.02 4.48 9.98
CA ARG A 5 4.50 4.85 11.30
C ARG A 5 2.99 4.65 11.26
N LEU A 6 2.54 3.57 11.87
CA LEU A 6 1.12 3.28 12.04
C LEU A 6 0.74 3.63 13.48
N MET A 7 -0.42 4.24 13.63
CA MET A 7 -1.08 4.42 14.91
C MET A 7 -2.44 3.75 14.80
N ALA A 8 -2.71 2.81 15.70
CA ALA A 8 -4.05 2.28 15.88
C ALA A 8 -4.98 3.43 16.29
N MET A 9 -6.11 3.60 15.60
CA MET A 9 -7.02 4.72 15.87
C MET A 9 -7.51 4.73 17.32
N SER A 10 -7.73 3.56 17.92
CA SER A 10 -8.09 3.40 19.33
C SER A 10 -6.98 3.87 20.28
N THR A 11 -5.72 3.51 20.01
CA THR A 11 -4.54 4.00 20.74
C THR A 11 -4.42 5.52 20.62
N GLY A 12 -4.65 6.08 19.44
CA GLY A 12 -4.72 7.51 19.21
C GLY A 12 -5.76 8.20 20.07
N MET A 13 -7.00 7.69 20.09
CA MET A 13 -8.07 8.22 20.93
C MET A 13 -7.76 8.15 22.42
N ARG A 14 -7.27 7.00 22.92
CA ARG A 14 -6.90 6.84 24.35
C ARG A 14 -5.78 7.81 24.74
N SER A 15 -4.74 7.94 23.89
CA SER A 15 -3.65 8.89 24.12
C SER A 15 -4.09 10.35 24.12
N ALA A 16 -5.04 10.72 23.25
CA ALA A 16 -5.59 12.07 23.19
C ALA A 16 -6.39 12.40 24.45
N THR A 17 -7.22 11.46 24.92
CA THR A 17 -7.96 11.61 26.18
C THR A 17 -7.01 11.78 27.36
N MET A 18 -6.02 10.91 27.48
CA MET A 18 -5.14 10.91 28.65
C MET A 18 -4.16 12.10 28.65
N SER A 19 -3.67 12.53 27.49
CA SER A 19 -2.86 13.76 27.38
C SER A 19 -3.66 15.03 27.72
N ARG A 20 -4.98 15.04 27.45
CA ARG A 20 -5.86 16.14 27.86
C ARG A 20 -6.09 16.13 29.38
N TRP A 21 -6.34 14.96 29.96
CA TRP A 21 -6.46 14.81 31.41
C TRP A 21 -5.16 15.25 32.12
N HIS A 22 -4.02 14.77 31.65
CA HIS A 22 -2.72 15.07 32.23
C HIS A 22 -2.41 16.57 32.22
N ARG A 23 -2.70 17.26 31.11
CA ARG A 23 -2.59 18.73 31.04
C ARG A 23 -3.48 19.47 32.03
N ARG A 24 -4.66 18.93 32.35
CA ARG A 24 -5.57 19.52 33.34
C ARG A 24 -5.07 19.30 34.76
N VAL A 25 -4.51 18.13 35.05
CA VAL A 25 -4.05 17.76 36.39
C VAL A 25 -2.68 18.40 36.70
N ARG A 26 -1.79 18.55 35.72
CA ARG A 26 -0.56 19.34 35.89
C ARG A 26 -0.91 20.82 36.05
N SER A 27 -0.85 21.30 37.28
CA SER A 27 -1.23 22.66 37.69
C SER A 27 -0.23 23.76 37.30
N LYS A 28 0.88 23.44 36.63
CA LYS A 28 1.90 24.41 36.23
C LYS A 28 2.17 24.34 34.72
N PRO A 29 1.73 25.33 33.92
CA PRO A 29 2.29 25.50 32.59
C PRO A 29 3.78 25.80 32.74
N LEU A 30 4.64 25.00 32.09
CA LEU A 30 6.05 25.36 31.94
C LEU A 30 6.11 26.70 31.21
N PRO A 31 6.68 27.77 31.79
CA PRO A 31 6.78 29.04 31.10
C PRO A 31 7.61 28.81 29.82
N ASN A 32 7.04 29.16 28.66
CA ASN A 32 7.66 29.13 27.33
C ASN A 32 7.85 27.78 26.60
N ARG A 33 7.22 26.66 27.00
CA ARG A 33 7.29 25.42 26.17
C ARG A 33 5.93 24.74 25.99
N LEU A 34 5.45 24.68 24.75
CA LEU A 34 4.24 23.94 24.39
C LEU A 34 4.47 22.44 24.62
N LEU A 35 3.64 21.83 25.46
CA LEU A 35 3.71 20.41 25.77
C LEU A 35 3.01 19.59 24.67
N ILE A 36 3.82 18.95 23.81
CA ILE A 36 3.38 18.15 22.67
C ILE A 36 3.53 16.66 23.01
N TYR A 37 2.47 15.90 22.78
CA TYR A 37 2.45 14.45 22.96
C TYR A 37 2.41 13.77 21.61
N ASN A 38 3.52 13.14 21.20
CA ASN A 38 3.57 12.35 19.98
C ASN A 38 3.42 10.88 20.32
N CYS A 39 2.32 10.28 19.88
CA CYS A 39 2.09 8.85 19.97
C CYS A 39 2.50 8.24 18.63
N THR A 40 3.62 7.52 18.53
CA THR A 40 4.08 6.94 17.26
C THR A 40 4.76 5.60 17.48
N SER A 41 4.65 4.69 16.51
CA SER A 41 5.27 3.36 16.61
C SER A 41 6.75 3.34 16.23
N GLY A 42 7.20 4.23 15.33
CA GLY A 42 8.48 4.06 14.65
C GLY A 42 9.75 4.21 15.51
N GLY A 43 9.65 4.58 16.79
CA GLY A 43 10.79 4.56 17.72
C GLY A 43 10.77 3.39 18.70
N SER A 44 9.58 2.89 19.05
CA SER A 44 9.36 1.90 20.12
C SER A 44 8.97 0.52 19.59
N ASN A 45 8.25 0.46 18.47
CA ASN A 45 7.79 -0.76 17.83
C ASN A 45 7.69 -0.52 16.31
N PRO A 46 8.82 -0.44 15.59
CA PRO A 46 8.83 -0.10 14.18
C PRO A 46 8.25 -1.21 13.31
N ILE A 47 7.55 -0.84 12.23
CA ILE A 47 7.07 -1.77 11.21
C ILE A 47 7.57 -1.35 9.83
N LEU A 48 8.01 -2.32 9.02
CA LEU A 48 8.54 -2.08 7.68
C LEU A 48 7.47 -2.31 6.61
N TRP A 49 7.63 -1.68 5.45
CA TRP A 49 6.75 -1.90 4.30
C TRP A 49 6.60 -3.37 3.90
N ARG A 50 7.68 -4.16 4.00
CA ARG A 50 7.64 -5.61 3.73
C ARG A 50 6.76 -6.37 4.72
N ASP A 51 6.71 -5.92 5.97
CA ASP A 51 5.92 -6.57 7.01
C ASP A 51 4.44 -6.22 6.84
N ILE A 52 4.14 -4.97 6.45
CA ILE A 52 2.79 -4.54 6.07
C ILE A 52 2.28 -5.35 4.87
N GLU A 53 3.12 -5.52 3.84
CA GLU A 53 2.79 -6.33 2.67
C GLU A 53 2.48 -7.79 3.06
N ARG A 54 3.37 -8.40 3.85
CA ARG A 54 3.23 -9.78 4.33
C ARG A 54 1.97 -9.98 5.17
N LEU A 55 1.80 -9.18 6.22
CA LEU A 55 0.65 -9.27 7.14
C LEU A 55 -0.66 -8.94 6.42
N GLY A 56 -0.66 -7.89 5.59
CA GLY A 56 -1.81 -7.52 4.77
C GLY A 56 -2.24 -8.65 3.85
N HIS A 57 -1.30 -9.25 3.10
CA HIS A 57 -1.60 -10.38 2.22
C HIS A 57 -2.15 -11.59 3.00
N GLN A 58 -1.47 -11.98 4.09
CA GLN A 58 -1.88 -13.10 4.94
C GLN A 58 -3.33 -12.95 5.41
N TYR A 59 -3.67 -11.82 6.04
CA TYR A 59 -5.01 -11.63 6.60
C TYR A 59 -6.08 -11.34 5.54
N LEU A 60 -5.72 -10.75 4.39
CA LEU A 60 -6.65 -10.63 3.25
C LEU A 60 -6.99 -11.98 2.61
N VAL A 61 -6.09 -12.94 2.64
CA VAL A 61 -6.36 -14.31 2.13
C VAL A 61 -7.19 -15.11 3.12
N VAL A 62 -6.93 -14.97 4.43
CA VAL A 62 -7.69 -15.64 5.49
C VAL A 62 -9.11 -15.09 5.60
N HIS A 63 -9.27 -13.76 5.49
CA HIS A 63 -10.53 -13.03 5.66
C HIS A 63 -10.91 -12.19 4.42
N PRO A 64 -11.12 -12.81 3.24
CA PRO A 64 -11.21 -12.09 1.96
C PRO A 64 -12.53 -11.37 1.76
N PHE A 65 -12.50 -10.15 1.23
CA PHE A 65 -13.70 -9.36 0.96
C PHE A 65 -14.54 -9.96 -0.18
N SER A 66 -15.86 -9.79 -0.14
CA SER A 66 -16.79 -10.39 -1.11
C SER A 66 -16.61 -9.81 -2.52
N GLY A 67 -16.26 -8.52 -2.63
CA GLY A 67 -16.17 -7.78 -3.89
C GLY A 67 -14.77 -7.76 -4.55
N VAL A 68 -13.89 -8.71 -4.23
CA VAL A 68 -12.52 -8.73 -4.76
C VAL A 68 -12.52 -9.04 -6.27
N LEU A 69 -11.92 -8.16 -7.07
CA LEU A 69 -11.85 -8.32 -8.52
C LEU A 69 -10.68 -9.19 -9.00
N TRP A 70 -9.63 -9.29 -8.19
CA TRP A 70 -8.42 -10.03 -8.54
C TRP A 70 -7.74 -10.57 -7.28
N TYR A 71 -6.99 -11.67 -7.41
CA TYR A 71 -6.27 -12.23 -6.27
C TYR A 71 -5.29 -11.19 -5.68
N PRO A 72 -5.30 -10.97 -4.35
CA PRO A 72 -4.47 -9.93 -3.73
C PRO A 72 -2.98 -10.24 -3.92
N GLY A 73 -2.20 -9.20 -4.18
CA GLY A 73 -0.77 -9.29 -4.40
C GLY A 73 -0.18 -7.92 -4.72
N GLY A 74 1.04 -7.91 -5.20
CA GLY A 74 1.81 -6.69 -5.41
C GLY A 74 2.90 -6.53 -4.34
N SER A 75 3.80 -5.59 -4.58
CA SER A 75 4.89 -5.28 -3.64
C SER A 75 5.30 -3.83 -3.73
N PHE A 76 5.76 -3.28 -2.62
CA PHE A 76 6.28 -1.91 -2.58
C PHE A 76 7.61 -1.83 -3.34
N LYS A 77 7.74 -0.84 -4.24
CA LYS A 77 8.92 -0.67 -5.08
C LYS A 77 9.76 0.52 -4.63
N SER A 78 11.06 0.32 -4.50
CA SER A 78 12.01 1.40 -4.19
C SER A 78 12.40 2.22 -5.42
N SER A 79 12.39 1.61 -6.62
CA SER A 79 12.68 2.30 -7.87
C SER A 79 11.42 2.98 -8.42
N TRP A 80 11.51 4.30 -8.66
CA TRP A 80 10.44 5.08 -9.27
C TRP A 80 10.03 4.53 -10.65
N LEU A 81 11.02 4.18 -11.48
CA LEU A 81 10.77 3.67 -12.82
C LEU A 81 10.04 2.33 -12.76
N LEU A 82 10.53 1.39 -11.94
CA LEU A 82 9.88 0.09 -11.77
C LEU A 82 8.46 0.24 -11.22
N ASN A 83 8.26 1.15 -10.25
CA ASN A 83 6.95 1.45 -9.71
C ASN A 83 6.00 1.96 -10.80
N LYS A 84 6.43 2.90 -11.64
CA LYS A 84 5.65 3.43 -12.77
C LYS A 84 5.30 2.36 -13.78
N MET A 85 6.25 1.50 -14.15
CA MET A 85 6.01 0.37 -15.05
C MET A 85 4.96 -0.59 -14.46
N CYS A 86 5.04 -0.91 -13.17
CA CYS A 86 4.03 -1.72 -12.49
C CYS A 86 2.66 -1.05 -12.44
N ILE A 87 2.59 0.27 -12.19
CA ILE A 87 1.33 1.03 -12.20
C ILE A 87 0.66 0.93 -13.57
N TYR A 88 1.41 1.17 -14.65
CA TYR A 88 0.84 1.08 -15.99
C TYR A 88 0.39 -0.36 -16.31
N ALA A 89 1.24 -1.36 -16.06
CA ALA A 89 0.96 -2.73 -16.43
C ALA A 89 -0.15 -3.39 -15.58
N PHE A 90 -0.19 -3.16 -14.27
CA PHE A 90 -1.05 -3.90 -13.34
C PHE A 90 -2.22 -3.09 -12.78
N HIS A 91 -2.25 -1.77 -12.97
CA HIS A 91 -3.35 -0.91 -12.49
C HIS A 91 -4.06 -0.21 -13.64
N LEU A 92 -3.34 0.49 -14.52
CA LEU A 92 -3.96 1.26 -15.61
C LEU A 92 -4.47 0.37 -16.74
N THR A 93 -3.63 -0.51 -17.29
CA THR A 93 -4.01 -1.39 -18.40
C THR A 93 -5.23 -2.26 -18.05
N PRO A 94 -5.29 -2.95 -16.90
CA PRO A 94 -6.47 -3.72 -16.51
C PRO A 94 -7.72 -2.84 -16.33
N ALA A 95 -7.57 -1.61 -15.83
CA ALA A 95 -8.69 -0.69 -15.67
C ALA A 95 -9.30 -0.28 -17.02
N ILE A 96 -8.47 0.02 -18.02
CA ILE A 96 -8.93 0.32 -19.38
C ILE A 96 -9.68 -0.89 -19.96
N VAL A 97 -9.13 -2.10 -19.81
CA VAL A 97 -9.75 -3.32 -20.32
C VAL A 97 -11.13 -3.56 -19.66
N VAL A 98 -11.23 -3.43 -18.34
CA VAL A 98 -12.50 -3.61 -17.62
C VAL A 98 -13.56 -2.59 -18.05
N ASP A 99 -13.17 -1.32 -18.20
CA ASP A 99 -14.08 -0.27 -18.65
C ASP A 99 -14.50 -0.44 -20.13
N ALA A 100 -13.58 -0.89 -20.99
CA ALA A 100 -13.89 -1.21 -22.38
C ALA A 100 -14.90 -2.37 -22.49
N VAL A 101 -14.68 -3.46 -21.74
CA VAL A 101 -15.64 -4.57 -21.67
C VAL A 101 -16.99 -4.11 -21.11
N SER A 102 -16.97 -3.23 -20.11
CA SER A 102 -18.21 -2.66 -19.55
C SER A 102 -18.99 -1.89 -20.63
N LEU A 103 -18.32 -1.02 -21.38
CA LEU A 103 -18.94 -0.30 -22.50
C LEU A 103 -19.52 -1.24 -23.57
N LEU A 104 -18.77 -2.26 -23.97
CA LEU A 104 -19.22 -3.25 -24.97
C LEU A 104 -20.41 -4.08 -24.49
N THR A 105 -20.57 -4.25 -23.18
CA THR A 105 -21.67 -5.02 -22.57
C THR A 105 -22.83 -4.12 -22.09
N GLY A 106 -22.82 -2.83 -22.45
CA GLY A 106 -23.83 -1.85 -22.05
C GLY A 106 -23.79 -1.46 -20.57
N GLN A 107 -22.72 -1.83 -19.86
CA GLN A 107 -22.49 -1.48 -18.46
C GLN A 107 -21.74 -0.15 -18.34
N LYS A 108 -21.91 0.52 -17.19
CA LYS A 108 -21.27 1.80 -16.92
C LYS A 108 -19.78 1.60 -16.59
N PRO A 109 -18.83 2.22 -17.33
CA PRO A 109 -17.41 2.18 -16.99
C PRO A 109 -17.14 3.02 -15.73
N ILE A 110 -16.44 2.44 -14.76
CA ILE A 110 -16.13 3.07 -13.47
C ILE A 110 -14.67 2.86 -13.02
N MET A 111 -13.94 1.91 -13.60
CA MET A 111 -12.64 1.48 -13.10
C MET A 111 -11.59 2.58 -13.24
N LEU A 112 -11.57 3.30 -14.36
CA LEU A 112 -10.65 4.43 -14.54
C LEU A 112 -10.90 5.55 -13.52
N LYS A 113 -12.15 5.78 -13.13
CA LYS A 113 -12.50 6.75 -12.07
C LYS A 113 -12.01 6.30 -10.70
N ILE A 114 -12.05 4.99 -10.43
CA ILE A 114 -11.49 4.41 -9.20
C ILE A 114 -9.97 4.57 -9.20
N GLN A 115 -9.29 4.24 -10.31
CA GLN A 115 -7.84 4.39 -10.42
C GLN A 115 -7.38 5.85 -10.27
N ASP A 116 -8.11 6.81 -10.83
CA ASP A 116 -7.82 8.24 -10.64
C ASP A 116 -7.88 8.66 -9.17
N LYS A 117 -8.91 8.21 -8.43
CA LYS A 117 -9.02 8.47 -6.99
C LYS A 117 -7.87 7.84 -6.20
N VAL A 118 -7.53 6.59 -6.51
CA VAL A 118 -6.40 5.89 -5.87
C VAL A 118 -5.09 6.61 -6.15
N GLN A 119 -4.85 7.01 -7.40
CA GLN A 119 -3.63 7.72 -7.77
C GLN A 119 -3.51 9.07 -7.07
N LYS A 120 -4.60 9.83 -6.96
CA LYS A 120 -4.61 11.10 -6.20
C LYS A 120 -4.28 10.87 -4.71
N ALA A 121 -4.86 9.85 -4.09
CA ALA A 121 -4.56 9.49 -2.71
C ALA A 121 -3.09 9.08 -2.53
N VAL A 122 -2.56 8.24 -3.42
CA VAL A 122 -1.15 7.82 -3.39
C VAL A 122 -0.22 9.01 -3.58
N THR A 123 -0.48 9.90 -4.53
CA THR A 123 0.32 11.11 -4.75
C THR A 123 0.34 12.01 -3.52
N CYS A 124 -0.82 12.19 -2.86
CA CYS A 124 -0.91 12.98 -1.61
C CYS A 124 -0.10 12.35 -0.48
N LEU A 125 -0.12 11.02 -0.35
CA LEU A 125 0.59 10.30 0.71
C LEU A 125 2.07 10.05 0.43
N GLN A 126 2.51 10.22 -0.82
CA GLN A 126 3.86 9.82 -1.26
C GLN A 126 4.96 10.45 -0.40
N PHE A 127 4.89 11.77 -0.16
CA PHE A 127 5.91 12.48 0.63
C PHE A 127 6.07 11.88 2.04
N PHE A 128 4.96 11.55 2.70
CA PHE A 128 4.98 11.01 4.06
C PHE A 128 5.37 9.53 4.12
N THR A 129 5.10 8.78 3.06
CA THR A 129 5.30 7.33 3.02
C THR A 129 6.67 6.89 2.50
N THR A 130 7.38 7.78 1.77
CA THR A 130 8.71 7.48 1.21
C THR A 130 9.87 8.13 1.95
N HIS A 131 9.61 9.02 2.91
CA HIS A 131 10.65 9.64 3.73
C HIS A 131 10.67 9.05 5.14
N GLU A 132 11.85 8.93 5.72
CA GLU A 132 11.99 8.55 7.12
C GLU A 132 11.81 9.79 8.01
N TRP A 133 10.86 9.69 8.91
CA TRP A 133 10.58 10.70 9.92
C TRP A 133 11.02 10.16 11.26
N ARG A 134 11.54 11.00 12.17
CA ARG A 134 11.80 10.63 13.56
C ARG A 134 10.99 11.57 14.46
N PHE A 135 10.00 11.02 15.14
CA PHE A 135 9.22 11.76 16.14
C PHE A 135 9.71 11.40 17.53
N MET A 136 9.99 12.44 18.34
CA MET A 136 10.28 12.25 19.76
C MET A 136 8.97 12.02 20.52
N SER A 137 8.91 10.94 21.30
CA SER A 137 7.73 10.48 22.04
C SER A 137 7.95 10.46 23.56
N ASP A 138 8.98 11.16 24.05
CA ASP A 138 9.40 11.12 25.46
C ASP A 138 8.29 11.58 26.39
N ASN A 139 7.54 12.63 26.02
CA ASN A 139 6.39 13.11 26.79
C ASN A 139 5.27 12.06 26.91
N MET A 140 5.10 11.22 25.89
CA MET A 140 4.12 10.12 25.92
C MET A 140 4.60 8.97 26.80
N ALA A 141 5.89 8.64 26.76
CA ALA A 141 6.48 7.64 27.65
C ALA A 141 6.39 8.10 29.12
N GLN A 142 6.74 9.36 29.39
CA GLN A 142 6.61 9.95 30.72
C GLN A 142 5.16 9.92 31.21
N LEU A 143 4.20 10.27 30.35
CA LEU A 143 2.78 10.19 30.69
C LEU A 143 2.38 8.79 31.14
N LEU A 144 2.76 7.75 30.39
CA LEU A 144 2.47 6.35 30.79
C LEU A 144 3.03 6.04 32.17
N THR A 145 4.26 6.47 32.47
CA THR A 145 4.89 6.22 33.77
C THR A 145 4.23 6.94 34.93
N GLU A 146 3.69 8.16 34.70
CA GLU A 146 3.02 8.97 35.73
C GLU A 146 1.56 8.53 35.99
N MET A 147 0.97 7.70 35.12
CA MET A 147 -0.40 7.22 35.30
C MET A 147 -0.53 6.19 36.42
N HIS A 148 -1.67 6.25 37.11
CA HIS A 148 -2.08 5.20 38.05
C HIS A 148 -2.21 3.84 37.32
N PRO A 149 -1.89 2.70 37.95
CA PRO A 149 -2.00 1.39 37.32
C PRO A 149 -3.39 1.09 36.73
N ASP A 150 -4.46 1.47 37.44
CA ASP A 150 -5.84 1.26 36.96
C ASP A 150 -6.12 2.06 35.67
N ASP A 151 -5.72 3.33 35.63
CA ASP A 151 -5.87 4.17 34.43
C ASP A 151 -5.01 3.64 33.27
N ARG A 152 -3.84 3.07 33.57
CA ARG A 152 -2.97 2.47 32.55
C ARG A 152 -3.61 1.22 31.94
N ASN A 153 -4.30 0.43 32.74
CA ASN A 153 -5.02 -0.75 32.27
C ASN A 153 -6.22 -0.37 31.40
N GLU A 154 -7.03 0.60 31.85
CA GLU A 154 -8.23 1.04 31.12
C GLU A 154 -7.88 1.83 29.85
N PHE A 155 -6.90 2.72 29.93
CA PHE A 155 -6.49 3.59 28.82
C PHE A 155 -5.12 3.20 28.27
N ASN A 156 -4.88 1.91 28.06
CA ASN A 156 -3.60 1.48 27.51
C ASN A 156 -3.37 2.06 26.10
N PHE A 157 -2.32 2.86 25.95
CA PHE A 157 -1.82 3.37 24.68
C PHE A 157 -0.32 3.09 24.47
N ASP A 158 0.22 2.11 25.19
CA ASP A 158 1.59 1.66 25.00
C ASP A 158 1.72 0.91 23.67
N ILE A 159 2.36 1.58 22.70
CA ILE A 159 2.59 1.01 21.37
C ILE A 159 3.69 -0.08 21.40
N SER A 160 4.57 -0.07 22.40
CA SER A 160 5.64 -1.08 22.50
C SER A 160 5.10 -2.49 22.71
N ALA A 161 3.96 -2.61 23.41
CA ALA A 161 3.26 -3.86 23.63
C ALA A 161 2.32 -4.27 22.49
N LEU A 162 2.16 -3.46 21.44
CA LEU A 162 1.25 -3.74 20.34
C LEU A 162 1.72 -4.95 19.52
N ASN A 163 0.87 -5.98 19.43
CA ASN A 163 1.10 -7.10 18.53
C ASN A 163 0.61 -6.75 17.11
N TRP A 164 1.54 -6.69 16.15
CA TRP A 164 1.21 -6.35 14.76
C TRP A 164 0.32 -7.39 14.07
N GLU A 165 0.43 -8.67 14.40
CA GLU A 165 -0.39 -9.72 13.79
C GLU A 165 -1.86 -9.54 14.15
N SER A 166 -2.17 -9.49 15.45
CA SER A 166 -3.53 -9.27 15.95
C SER A 166 -4.09 -7.91 15.52
N TYR A 167 -3.22 -6.89 15.42
CA TYR A 167 -3.61 -5.58 14.89
C TYR A 167 -4.05 -5.66 13.43
N PHE A 168 -3.26 -6.30 12.55
CA PHE A 168 -3.60 -6.42 11.13
C PHE A 168 -4.81 -7.31 10.89
N GLU A 169 -4.98 -8.39 11.66
CA GLU A 169 -6.19 -9.22 11.59
C GLU A 169 -7.44 -8.39 11.93
N SER A 170 -7.39 -7.68 13.07
CA SER A 170 -8.48 -6.80 13.51
C SER A 170 -8.75 -5.69 12.51
N TYR A 171 -7.69 -5.14 11.88
CA TYR A 171 -7.80 -4.12 10.85
C TYR A 171 -8.53 -4.64 9.60
N VAL A 172 -8.20 -5.84 9.12
CA VAL A 172 -8.86 -6.46 7.96
C VAL A 172 -10.33 -6.78 8.27
N LEU A 173 -10.60 -7.38 9.43
CA LEU A 173 -11.98 -7.68 9.87
C LEU A 173 -12.81 -6.39 10.07
N GLY A 174 -12.22 -5.36 10.66
CA GLY A 174 -12.84 -4.06 10.84
C GLY A 174 -13.14 -3.37 9.51
N THR A 175 -12.19 -3.43 8.56
CA THR A 175 -12.39 -2.91 7.19
C THR A 175 -13.55 -3.61 6.51
N ARG A 176 -13.60 -4.95 6.57
CA ARG A 176 -14.70 -5.74 6.04
C ARG A 176 -16.04 -5.28 6.60
N LYS A 177 -16.17 -5.25 7.94
CA LYS A 177 -17.44 -5.01 8.63
C LYS A 177 -17.90 -3.56 8.51
N TYR A 178 -17.01 -2.60 8.73
CA TYR A 178 -17.39 -1.19 8.91
C TYR A 178 -17.18 -0.34 7.67
N VAL A 179 -16.13 -0.61 6.87
CA VAL A 179 -15.83 0.18 5.66
C VAL A 179 -16.56 -0.38 4.45
N LEU A 180 -16.41 -1.69 4.22
CA LEU A 180 -17.01 -2.38 3.07
C LEU A 180 -18.45 -2.83 3.35
N LYS A 181 -18.89 -2.81 4.61
CA LYS A 181 -20.22 -3.25 5.05
C LYS A 181 -20.55 -4.68 4.60
N ASP A 182 -19.53 -5.54 4.57
CA ASP A 182 -19.66 -6.95 4.20
C ASP A 182 -20.19 -7.75 5.41
N ASP A 183 -21.24 -8.55 5.20
CA ASP A 183 -21.77 -9.42 6.25
C ASP A 183 -20.75 -10.51 6.60
N LEU A 184 -20.58 -10.85 7.87
CA LEU A 184 -19.73 -11.96 8.31
C LEU A 184 -20.23 -13.30 7.75
N LYS A 185 -21.55 -13.44 7.51
CA LYS A 185 -22.12 -14.65 6.87
C LYS A 185 -21.64 -14.86 5.44
N SER A 186 -21.14 -13.81 4.77
CA SER A 186 -20.61 -13.91 3.41
C SER A 186 -19.21 -14.54 3.32
N MET A 187 -18.56 -14.82 4.47
CA MET A 187 -17.16 -15.24 4.52
C MET A 187 -16.87 -16.48 3.67
N ASP A 188 -17.72 -17.50 3.72
CA ASP A 188 -17.51 -18.74 2.95
C ASP A 188 -17.66 -18.52 1.45
N THR A 189 -18.62 -17.69 1.04
CA THR A 189 -18.80 -17.29 -0.37
C THR A 189 -17.60 -16.48 -0.85
N ALA A 190 -17.11 -15.55 -0.03
CA ALA A 190 -15.95 -14.73 -0.36
C ALA A 190 -14.67 -15.58 -0.49
N LYS A 191 -14.48 -16.60 0.37
CA LYS A 191 -13.38 -17.57 0.26
C LYS A 191 -13.47 -18.40 -1.02
N LYS A 192 -14.65 -18.87 -1.41
CA LYS A 192 -14.88 -19.58 -2.68
C LYS A 192 -14.55 -18.68 -3.88
N HIS A 193 -15.01 -17.42 -3.85
CA HIS A 193 -14.71 -16.44 -4.89
C HIS A 193 -13.20 -16.14 -4.97
N LEU A 194 -12.53 -15.94 -3.84
CA LEU A 194 -11.08 -15.75 -3.79
C LEU A 194 -10.33 -16.95 -4.39
N LYS A 195 -10.76 -18.19 -4.09
CA LYS A 195 -10.16 -19.39 -4.67
C LYS A 195 -10.30 -19.43 -6.20
N ARG A 196 -11.43 -18.97 -6.74
CA ARG A 196 -11.59 -18.80 -8.19
C ARG A 196 -10.62 -17.74 -8.73
N MET A 197 -10.52 -16.59 -8.07
CA MET A 197 -9.59 -15.52 -8.46
C MET A 197 -8.12 -15.96 -8.37
N TYR A 198 -7.76 -16.84 -7.43
CA TYR A 198 -6.44 -17.44 -7.34
C TYR A 198 -6.10 -18.22 -8.63
N TRP A 199 -7.00 -19.07 -9.10
CA TRP A 199 -6.78 -19.84 -10.33
C TRP A 199 -6.72 -18.93 -11.55
N VAL A 200 -7.63 -17.95 -11.65
CA VAL A 200 -7.57 -16.93 -12.72
C VAL A 200 -6.21 -16.22 -12.73
N HIS A 201 -5.72 -15.82 -11.56
CA HIS A 201 -4.41 -15.20 -11.42
C HIS A 201 -3.29 -16.13 -11.90
N ARG A 202 -3.25 -17.40 -11.43
CA ARG A 202 -2.23 -18.36 -11.85
C ARG A 202 -2.25 -18.64 -13.35
N PHE A 203 -3.43 -18.85 -13.93
CA PHE A 203 -3.55 -19.05 -15.39
C PHE A 203 -3.11 -17.81 -16.17
N SER A 204 -3.45 -16.61 -15.70
CA SER A 204 -3.00 -15.37 -16.34
C SER A 204 -1.47 -15.22 -16.31
N GLN A 205 -0.82 -15.59 -15.20
CA GLN A 205 0.65 -15.58 -15.10
C GLN A 205 1.29 -16.58 -16.08
N LEU A 206 0.77 -17.80 -16.13
CA LEU A 206 1.25 -18.82 -17.07
C LEU A 206 1.06 -18.39 -18.53
N LEU A 207 -0.08 -17.79 -18.86
CA LEU A 207 -0.36 -17.27 -20.19
C LEU A 207 0.63 -16.15 -20.56
N LEU A 208 0.89 -15.20 -19.66
CA LEU A 208 1.86 -14.13 -19.90
C LEU A 208 3.28 -14.67 -20.12
N VAL A 209 3.71 -15.67 -19.33
CA VAL A 209 5.01 -16.34 -19.50
C VAL A 209 5.07 -17.07 -20.86
N ALA A 210 4.02 -17.79 -21.23
CA ALA A 210 3.95 -18.51 -22.51
C ALA A 210 3.99 -17.55 -23.71
N LEU A 211 3.26 -16.43 -23.64
CA LEU A 211 3.28 -15.39 -24.67
C LEU A 211 4.66 -14.73 -24.77
N GLY A 212 5.29 -14.41 -23.62
CA GLY A 212 6.65 -13.88 -23.59
C GLY A 212 7.66 -14.85 -24.24
N TRP A 213 7.57 -16.13 -23.89
CA TRP A 213 8.41 -17.18 -24.49
C TRP A 213 8.20 -17.31 -26.00
N HIS A 214 6.95 -17.27 -26.46
CA HIS A 214 6.62 -17.32 -27.89
C HIS A 214 7.20 -16.12 -28.66
N VAL A 215 7.12 -14.91 -28.10
CA VAL A 215 7.69 -13.69 -28.70
C VAL A 215 9.22 -13.77 -28.78
N ILE A 216 9.88 -14.31 -27.75
CA ILE A 216 11.33 -14.53 -27.75
C ILE A 216 11.72 -15.56 -28.82
N ARG A 217 11.03 -16.70 -28.86
CA ARG A 217 11.31 -17.78 -29.83
C ARG A 217 11.13 -17.34 -31.28
N THR A 218 10.15 -16.50 -31.56
CA THR A 218 9.86 -16.01 -32.92
C THR A 218 10.86 -14.98 -33.42
N GLY A 219 11.84 -14.55 -32.62
CA GLY A 219 12.86 -13.58 -33.02
C GLY A 219 12.30 -12.19 -33.36
N ARG A 220 11.01 -11.93 -33.09
CA ARG A 220 10.35 -10.67 -33.50
C ARG A 220 10.95 -9.45 -32.81
N LEU A 221 11.42 -9.61 -31.57
CA LEU A 221 12.11 -8.54 -30.83
C LEU A 221 13.46 -8.19 -31.47
N THR A 222 14.22 -9.20 -31.87
CA THR A 222 15.48 -8.99 -32.58
C THR A 222 15.22 -8.32 -33.93
N THR A 223 14.25 -8.78 -34.72
CA THR A 223 13.88 -8.16 -36.00
C THR A 223 13.42 -6.71 -35.86
N LEU A 224 12.59 -6.40 -34.86
CA LEU A 224 12.17 -5.02 -34.56
C LEU A 224 13.37 -4.14 -34.17
N SER A 225 14.28 -4.65 -33.35
CA SER A 225 15.49 -3.89 -32.97
C SER A 225 16.38 -3.59 -34.17
N TYR A 226 16.57 -4.54 -35.10
CA TYR A 226 17.30 -4.31 -36.34
C TYR A 226 16.61 -3.29 -37.26
N ASN A 227 15.28 -3.35 -37.37
CA ASN A 227 14.52 -2.40 -38.20
C ASN A 227 14.57 -0.97 -37.65
N ILE A 228 14.46 -0.81 -36.32
CA ILE A 228 14.56 0.51 -35.67
C ILE A 228 15.99 1.05 -35.81
N LEU A 229 17.01 0.22 -35.57
CA LEU A 229 18.41 0.62 -35.74
C LEU A 229 18.70 1.01 -37.20
N GLY A 230 18.19 0.26 -38.17
CA GLY A 230 18.31 0.58 -39.59
C GLY A 230 17.64 1.91 -39.96
N HIS A 231 16.46 2.19 -39.41
CA HIS A 231 15.82 3.49 -39.59
C HIS A 231 16.63 4.64 -38.98
N ILE A 232 17.14 4.47 -37.75
CA ILE A 232 17.98 5.49 -37.09
C ILE A 232 19.26 5.74 -37.87
N LEU A 233 19.95 4.68 -38.32
CA LEU A 233 21.17 4.79 -39.13
C LEU A 233 20.92 5.48 -40.47
N ASN A 234 19.76 5.26 -41.10
CA ASN A 234 19.38 5.97 -42.33
C ASN A 234 19.14 7.48 -42.14
N TYR A 235 18.86 7.93 -40.91
CA TYR A 235 18.72 9.36 -40.59
C TYR A 235 20.04 10.02 -40.15
N ILE A 236 21.15 9.28 -40.06
CA ILE A 236 22.48 9.83 -39.77
C ILE A 236 23.18 10.11 -41.10
N PRO A 237 23.41 11.39 -41.49
CA PRO A 237 24.07 11.72 -42.74
C PRO A 237 25.57 11.35 -42.67
N LEU A 238 25.92 10.24 -43.32
CA LEU A 238 27.29 9.75 -43.48
C LEU A 238 28.22 10.71 -44.27
N SER A 239 27.68 11.78 -44.87
CA SER A 239 28.42 12.82 -45.60
C SER A 239 29.17 13.82 -44.70
N SER A 240 29.05 13.70 -43.38
CA SER A 240 29.71 14.58 -42.41
C SER A 240 31.02 14.00 -41.82
N LEU A 241 31.43 12.80 -42.24
CA LEU A 241 32.68 12.20 -41.79
C LEU A 241 33.86 12.79 -42.60
N PRO A 242 34.88 13.36 -41.94
CA PRO A 242 36.04 13.90 -42.63
C PRO A 242 36.76 12.78 -43.36
N GLN A 243 36.91 12.91 -44.68
CA GLN A 243 37.79 12.03 -45.44
C GLN A 243 39.24 12.34 -45.04
N SER A 244 39.93 11.37 -44.44
CA SER A 244 41.36 11.51 -44.16
C SER A 244 42.12 11.57 -45.48
N LYS A 245 42.98 12.59 -45.61
CA LYS A 245 43.96 12.68 -46.71
C LYS A 245 45.00 11.58 -46.61
#